data_AF-A0A671TM45-F1
#
_entry.id   AF-A0A671TM45-F1
#
_cell.length_a   1.000
_cell.length_b   1.000
_cell.length_c   1.000
_cell.angle_alpha   90.00
_cell.angle_beta   90.00
_cell.angle_gamma   90.00
#
_symmetry.space_group_name_H-M   'P 1'
#
loop_
_entity.id
_entity.type
_entity.pdbx_description
1 polymer ?
#
loop_
_entity_poly.entity_id
_entity_poly.type
_entity_poly.pdbx_seq_one_letter_code
_entity_poly.pdbx_strand_id
1 'polypeptide(L)'
;MKVKWTMLGMVVFFLLSVVMTCCFIWQYRMPKLKTEVAVKKAAVEDMCPKFPEPVPLKHPITSLRAALEKIDVLLRSSVDNTRLPAISAIVVLNDSVLWNGNFGKRNMSDPSSSAPNEYTVYRIASLSKIFPTLMLYKLWENGLVDSLDDPLEKYADNFTIKNPLGKSGGPTARTLSRRSPALTLRRMASQLSGLPRRLRSTNLLWSGDTKAALNLLQDDVLVADPGTKCHYSNVAFSLLANILAQKVTGSDFESWVSDNILQRLSMEDTGFNLTTAIQKQMAVGVYSNGQPAPLYNLGWYRPAGQMYSTAADMAKLMMALLGGYGWTLLRQDTLNTMLTPVIRCHSSYFANSTGTPWEINQKFGYDVVRKDGDLDGYAATLALVPRLKLGLVILMAGVRPADQDLASQAYSYLIPAVENAFRDAKRTLRPPLNPAPYVGFFTYRNMTFYEIKVDSDGVLVMQQFGPQVDTNVPSKYRTIRLDYLQDRVFRVVFESPYPCKLKVNSASVSLEAQDRQLFNFFPFNKKGVSPGFDSPGLNTYRVTRIAGRPYFTS
;
A
#
# COMPACT_ATOMS: atom_id res chain seq x y z
N MET A 1 -15.15 -35.76 83.39
CA MET A 1 -13.89 -35.63 82.63
C MET A 1 -13.43 -34.18 82.68
N LYS A 2 -12.26 -33.90 83.28
CA LYS A 2 -11.68 -32.55 83.33
C LYS A 2 -11.12 -32.21 81.95
N VAL A 3 -11.83 -31.40 81.16
CA VAL A 3 -11.28 -30.83 79.92
C VAL A 3 -10.13 -29.92 80.33
N LYS A 4 -8.91 -30.30 79.96
CA LYS A 4 -7.71 -29.49 80.22
C LYS A 4 -7.87 -28.20 79.41
N TRP A 5 -7.92 -27.05 80.09
CA TRP A 5 -8.01 -25.71 79.50
C TRP A 5 -6.97 -25.45 78.39
N THR A 6 -5.86 -26.19 78.40
CA THR A 6 -4.84 -26.19 77.34
C THR A 6 -5.35 -26.71 75.99
N MET A 7 -6.24 -27.71 75.95
CA MET A 7 -6.86 -28.19 74.72
C MET A 7 -7.88 -27.19 74.18
N LEU A 8 -8.64 -26.52 75.05
CA LEU A 8 -9.57 -25.47 74.63
C LEU A 8 -8.81 -24.28 74.03
N GLY A 9 -7.69 -23.88 74.65
CA GLY A 9 -6.80 -22.84 74.12
C GLY A 9 -6.23 -23.20 72.75
N MET A 10 -5.73 -24.43 72.56
CA MET A 10 -5.21 -24.87 71.24
C MET A 10 -6.28 -24.88 70.15
N VAL A 11 -7.51 -25.30 70.46
CA VAL A 11 -8.61 -25.28 69.49
C VAL A 11 -8.98 -23.84 69.11
N VAL A 12 -9.00 -22.92 70.07
CA VAL A 12 -9.24 -21.49 69.79
C VAL A 12 -8.13 -20.90 68.93
N PHE A 13 -6.85 -21.17 69.24
CA PHE A 13 -5.73 -20.69 68.42
C PHE A 13 -5.73 -21.29 67.01
N PHE A 14 -6.10 -22.56 66.88
CA PHE A 14 -6.22 -23.22 65.58
C PHE A 14 -7.33 -22.60 64.74
N LEU A 15 -8.52 -22.39 65.33
CA LEU A 15 -9.63 -21.72 64.66
C LEU A 15 -9.28 -20.27 64.27
N LEU A 16 -8.59 -19.54 65.16
CA LEU A 16 -8.13 -18.18 64.87
C LEU A 16 -7.13 -18.17 63.70
N SER A 17 -6.20 -19.12 63.66
CA SER A 17 -5.23 -19.28 62.56
C SER A 17 -5.92 -19.58 61.24
N VAL A 18 -6.92 -20.47 61.24
CA VAL A 18 -7.71 -20.80 60.04
C VAL A 18 -8.48 -19.58 59.55
N VAL A 19 -9.13 -18.83 60.45
CA VAL A 19 -9.86 -17.60 60.09
C VAL A 19 -8.91 -16.56 59.51
N MET A 20 -7.76 -16.32 60.14
CA MET A 20 -6.76 -15.37 59.65
C MET A 20 -6.20 -15.79 58.29
N THR A 21 -5.98 -17.07 58.06
CA THR A 21 -5.52 -17.62 56.78
C THR A 21 -6.58 -17.45 55.70
N CYS A 22 -7.86 -17.70 56.01
CA CYS A 22 -8.98 -17.46 55.10
C CYS A 22 -9.14 -15.96 54.78
N CYS A 23 -8.99 -15.08 55.75
CA CYS A 23 -8.98 -13.62 55.53
C CYS A 23 -7.82 -13.20 54.62
N PHE A 24 -6.63 -13.78 54.80
CA PHE A 24 -5.47 -13.49 53.95
C PHE A 24 -5.66 -13.96 52.51
N ILE A 25 -6.20 -15.18 52.32
CA ILE A 25 -6.54 -15.70 50.99
C ILE A 25 -7.64 -14.87 50.33
N TRP A 26 -8.64 -14.43 51.10
CA TRP A 26 -9.71 -13.56 50.60
C TRP A 26 -9.16 -12.20 50.19
N GLN A 27 -8.30 -11.57 51.00
CA GLN A 27 -7.62 -10.33 50.66
C GLN A 27 -6.72 -10.46 49.42
N TYR A 28 -6.06 -11.62 49.25
CA TYR A 28 -5.22 -11.88 48.08
C TYR A 28 -6.03 -12.12 46.80
N ARG A 29 -7.23 -12.71 46.91
CA ARG A 29 -8.13 -12.98 45.78
C ARG A 29 -9.09 -11.84 45.45
N MET A 30 -9.26 -10.87 46.35
CA MET A 30 -10.01 -9.66 46.02
C MET A 30 -9.30 -8.94 44.86
N PRO A 31 -10.03 -8.57 43.79
CA PRO A 31 -9.47 -7.70 42.76
C PRO A 31 -8.99 -6.44 43.46
N LYS A 32 -7.68 -6.21 43.48
CA LYS A 32 -7.14 -4.93 43.93
C LYS A 32 -7.77 -3.89 43.02
N LEU A 33 -8.71 -3.10 43.54
CA LEU A 33 -9.14 -1.89 42.86
C LEU A 33 -7.85 -1.15 42.56
N LYS A 34 -7.50 -1.05 41.27
CA LYS A 34 -6.47 -0.12 40.85
C LYS A 34 -6.98 1.21 41.37
N THR A 35 -6.32 1.75 42.38
CA THR A 35 -6.43 3.17 42.68
C THR A 35 -6.03 3.81 41.37
N GLU A 36 -7.01 4.21 40.58
CA GLU A 36 -6.81 5.17 39.52
C GLU A 36 -6.31 6.40 40.26
N VAL A 37 -5.00 6.48 40.43
CA VAL A 37 -4.32 7.75 40.34
C VAL A 37 -4.84 8.27 39.02
N ALA A 38 -5.78 9.22 39.11
CA ALA A 38 -6.12 10.10 38.02
C ALA A 38 -4.85 10.89 37.72
N VAL A 39 -3.87 10.20 37.12
CA VAL A 39 -2.99 10.81 36.16
C VAL A 39 -4.00 11.45 35.23
N LYS A 40 -4.14 12.78 35.31
CA LYS A 40 -4.68 13.55 34.19
C LYS A 40 -3.96 12.96 33.01
N LYS A 41 -4.60 12.08 32.23
CA LYS A 41 -4.07 11.64 30.95
C LYS A 41 -3.85 12.97 30.27
N ALA A 42 -2.59 13.40 30.15
CA ALA A 42 -2.25 14.47 29.25
C ALA A 42 -2.93 14.05 27.96
N ALA A 43 -3.94 14.80 27.54
CA ALA A 43 -4.66 14.46 26.33
C ALA A 43 -3.58 14.39 25.27
N VAL A 44 -3.27 13.18 24.80
CA VAL A 44 -2.23 12.98 23.79
C VAL A 44 -2.71 13.81 22.62
N GLU A 45 -2.01 14.91 22.37
CA GLU A 45 -2.39 15.84 21.33
C GLU A 45 -2.20 15.11 20.01
N ASP A 46 -3.27 14.93 19.23
CA ASP A 46 -3.17 14.26 17.93
C ASP A 46 -2.21 15.07 17.05
N MET A 47 -1.08 14.46 16.67
CA MET A 47 -0.05 15.12 15.87
C MET A 47 -0.23 14.85 14.38
N CYS A 48 -0.03 15.89 13.59
CA CYS A 48 -0.16 15.92 12.14
C CYS A 48 1.16 16.25 11.42
N PRO A 49 1.29 15.84 10.15
CA PRO A 49 0.33 15.02 9.40
C PRO A 49 0.27 13.59 9.94
N LYS A 50 -0.91 12.97 10.00
CA LYS A 50 -1.05 11.58 10.45
C LYS A 50 -0.21 10.62 9.60
N PHE A 51 -0.13 10.91 8.30
CA PHE A 51 0.68 10.19 7.34
C PHE A 51 1.64 11.18 6.66
N PRO A 52 2.95 11.12 6.94
CA PRO A 52 3.91 12.07 6.36
C PRO A 52 3.97 11.91 4.83
N GLU A 53 4.27 13.02 4.15
CA GLU A 53 4.55 12.98 2.71
C GLU A 53 5.94 12.36 2.48
N PRO A 54 6.09 11.49 1.46
CA PRO A 54 7.41 11.07 1.03
C PRO A 54 8.24 12.28 0.63
N VAL A 55 9.42 12.41 1.21
CA VAL A 55 10.41 13.44 0.90
C VAL A 55 11.73 12.78 0.53
N PRO A 56 12.55 13.41 -0.32
CA PRO A 56 13.89 12.89 -0.61
C PRO A 56 14.69 12.72 0.68
N LEU A 57 15.19 11.51 0.91
CA LEU A 57 16.03 11.18 2.06
C LEU A 57 17.50 11.11 1.61
N LYS A 58 18.40 11.66 2.42
CA LYS A 58 19.84 11.57 2.14
C LYS A 58 20.34 10.17 2.47
N HIS A 59 20.98 9.51 1.52
CA HIS A 59 21.58 8.20 1.72
C HIS A 59 22.97 8.34 2.38
N PRO A 60 23.36 7.44 3.30
CA PRO A 60 22.56 6.33 3.84
C PRO A 60 21.50 6.82 4.86
N ILE A 61 20.32 6.20 4.84
CA ILE A 61 19.20 6.55 5.72
C ILE A 61 19.36 5.83 7.06
N THR A 62 20.19 6.40 7.94
CA THR A 62 20.60 5.77 9.22
C THR A 62 19.42 5.44 10.14
N SER A 63 18.34 6.22 10.10
CA SER A 63 17.12 6.00 10.88
C SER A 63 16.42 4.67 10.55
N LEU A 64 16.67 4.08 9.38
CA LEU A 64 16.09 2.80 8.97
C LEU A 64 16.93 1.59 9.36
N ARG A 65 18.19 1.77 9.78
CA ARG A 65 19.14 0.67 10.02
C ARG A 65 18.56 -0.41 10.94
N ALA A 66 18.07 -0.01 12.11
CA ALA A 66 17.53 -0.95 13.09
C ALA A 66 16.29 -1.72 12.58
N ALA A 67 15.47 -1.12 11.71
CA ALA A 67 14.34 -1.80 11.10
C ALA A 67 14.81 -2.81 10.06
N LEU A 68 15.80 -2.45 9.23
CA LEU A 68 16.38 -3.35 8.23
C LEU A 68 17.10 -4.54 8.87
N GLU A 69 17.82 -4.33 9.98
CA GLU A 69 18.43 -5.42 10.76
C GLU A 69 17.39 -6.40 11.31
N LYS A 70 16.22 -5.91 11.76
CA LYS A 70 15.13 -6.79 12.20
C LYS A 70 14.55 -7.63 11.07
N ILE A 71 14.48 -7.09 9.86
CA ILE A 71 14.04 -7.84 8.66
C ILE A 71 15.06 -8.91 8.31
N ASP A 72 16.34 -8.56 8.36
CA ASP A 72 17.44 -9.47 8.12
C ASP A 72 17.41 -10.68 9.08
N VAL A 73 17.23 -10.41 10.39
CA VAL A 73 17.05 -11.47 11.40
C VAL A 73 15.78 -12.28 11.16
N LEU A 74 14.64 -11.62 10.90
CA LEU A 74 13.36 -12.28 10.63
C LEU A 74 13.50 -13.29 9.47
N LEU A 75 14.02 -12.85 8.32
CA LEU A 75 14.13 -13.70 7.14
C LEU A 75 15.22 -14.76 7.29
N ARG A 76 16.37 -14.44 7.88
CA ARG A 76 17.42 -15.45 8.17
C ARG A 76 16.90 -16.55 9.09
N SER A 77 16.16 -16.19 10.14
CA SER A 77 15.58 -17.16 11.08
C SER A 77 14.45 -18.00 10.48
N SER A 78 13.89 -17.57 9.36
CA SER A 78 12.82 -18.29 8.64
C SER A 78 13.35 -19.39 7.72
N VAL A 79 14.67 -19.43 7.47
CA VAL A 79 15.28 -20.49 6.66
C VAL A 79 15.14 -21.82 7.40
N ASP A 80 14.62 -22.82 6.69
CA ASP A 80 14.47 -24.19 7.19
C ASP A 80 15.13 -25.14 6.19
N ASN A 81 16.09 -25.92 6.67
CA ASN A 81 16.91 -26.74 5.79
C ASN A 81 16.13 -27.83 5.04
N THR A 82 14.93 -28.15 5.46
CA THR A 82 14.06 -29.15 4.82
C THR A 82 12.96 -28.47 4.02
N ARG A 83 12.28 -27.47 4.59
CA ARG A 83 11.04 -26.92 4.04
C ARG A 83 11.20 -25.62 3.28
N LEU A 84 12.21 -24.82 3.62
CA LEU A 84 12.45 -23.48 3.05
C LEU A 84 13.96 -23.21 2.93
N PRO A 85 14.64 -23.91 2.00
CA PRO A 85 16.09 -23.86 1.87
C PRO A 85 16.64 -22.52 1.37
N ALA A 86 15.88 -21.73 0.61
CA ALA A 86 16.38 -20.45 0.09
C ALA A 86 15.32 -19.35 0.09
N ILE A 87 15.75 -18.14 0.49
CA ILE A 87 14.96 -16.92 0.48
C ILE A 87 15.80 -15.80 -0.12
N SER A 88 15.21 -15.01 -1.03
CA SER A 88 15.78 -13.76 -1.54
C SER A 88 14.76 -12.65 -1.39
N ALA A 89 15.17 -11.49 -0.87
CA ALA A 89 14.27 -10.37 -0.61
C ALA A 89 14.95 -9.02 -0.82
N ILE A 90 14.16 -8.06 -1.31
CA ILE A 90 14.60 -6.68 -1.51
C ILE A 90 13.54 -5.72 -0.95
N VAL A 91 14.02 -4.68 -0.25
CA VAL A 91 13.22 -3.54 0.19
C VAL A 91 13.60 -2.34 -0.68
N VAL A 92 12.62 -1.67 -1.27
CA VAL A 92 12.81 -0.44 -2.06
C VAL A 92 12.09 0.73 -1.39
N LEU A 93 12.68 1.92 -1.52
CA LEU A 93 12.05 3.18 -1.18
C LEU A 93 12.21 4.13 -2.36
N ASN A 94 11.07 4.54 -2.91
CA ASN A 94 10.97 5.33 -4.13
C ASN A 94 11.64 4.64 -5.33
N ASP A 95 12.84 5.11 -5.66
CA ASP A 95 13.66 4.74 -6.82
C ASP A 95 14.98 4.06 -6.39
N SER A 96 15.10 3.73 -5.10
CA SER A 96 16.32 3.18 -4.52
C SER A 96 16.08 1.85 -3.81
N VAL A 97 17.05 0.94 -3.91
CA VAL A 97 17.13 -0.26 -3.07
C VAL A 97 17.68 0.14 -1.71
N LEU A 98 16.90 -0.08 -0.65
CA LEU A 98 17.32 0.18 0.73
C LEU A 98 18.08 -0.99 1.33
N TRP A 99 17.70 -2.20 0.94
CA TRP A 99 18.20 -3.43 1.54
C TRP A 99 18.00 -4.60 0.58
N ASN A 100 18.98 -5.48 0.55
CA ASN A 100 19.01 -6.71 -0.22
C ASN A 100 19.52 -7.82 0.71
N GLY A 101 18.72 -8.86 0.91
CA GLY A 101 19.09 -10.00 1.75
C GLY A 101 18.73 -11.31 1.09
N ASN A 102 19.69 -12.24 1.15
CA ASN A 102 19.60 -13.55 0.53
C ASN A 102 20.11 -14.59 1.52
N PHE A 103 19.33 -15.61 1.79
CA PHE A 103 19.54 -16.54 2.90
C PHE A 103 19.35 -17.99 2.48
N GLY A 104 20.11 -18.87 3.14
CA GLY A 104 20.06 -20.30 2.91
C GLY A 104 20.94 -20.75 1.74
N LYS A 105 20.48 -21.75 0.97
CA LYS A 105 21.26 -22.43 -0.07
C LYS A 105 20.42 -22.70 -1.30
N ARG A 106 20.94 -22.41 -2.50
CA ARG A 106 20.21 -22.56 -3.76
C ARG A 106 19.78 -24.01 -4.04
N ASN A 107 20.61 -24.98 -3.71
CA ASN A 107 20.27 -26.39 -3.80
C ASN A 107 20.74 -27.10 -2.54
N MET A 108 19.79 -27.52 -1.69
CA MET A 108 20.12 -28.15 -0.42
C MET A 108 20.73 -29.54 -0.59
N SER A 109 20.35 -30.28 -1.63
CA SER A 109 20.86 -31.63 -1.91
C SER A 109 22.30 -31.64 -2.42
N ASP A 110 22.83 -30.49 -2.86
CA ASP A 110 24.19 -30.34 -3.35
C ASP A 110 25.06 -29.62 -2.30
N PRO A 111 26.01 -30.31 -1.64
CA PRO A 111 26.94 -29.71 -0.67
C PRO A 111 27.75 -28.53 -1.23
N SER A 112 28.02 -28.50 -2.53
CA SER A 112 28.79 -27.45 -3.19
C SER A 112 27.96 -26.25 -3.64
N SER A 113 26.63 -26.31 -3.52
CA SER A 113 25.74 -25.24 -3.97
C SER A 113 25.97 -23.94 -3.17
N SER A 114 25.98 -22.81 -3.86
CA SER A 114 26.16 -21.50 -3.26
C SER A 114 24.90 -21.01 -2.52
N ALA A 115 25.09 -20.03 -1.65
CA ALA A 115 23.99 -19.21 -1.14
C ALA A 115 23.29 -18.48 -2.30
N PRO A 116 21.98 -18.20 -2.19
CA PRO A 116 21.30 -17.36 -3.17
C PRO A 116 21.84 -15.93 -3.14
N ASN A 117 21.58 -15.20 -4.21
CA ASN A 117 21.81 -13.76 -4.36
C ASN A 117 20.59 -13.12 -5.04
N GLU A 118 20.61 -11.79 -5.23
CA GLU A 118 19.49 -11.04 -5.80
C GLU A 118 19.12 -11.44 -7.24
N TYR A 119 20.04 -12.10 -7.95
CA TYR A 119 19.87 -12.61 -9.33
C TYR A 119 19.50 -14.10 -9.36
N THR A 120 19.33 -14.74 -8.20
CA THR A 120 18.87 -16.14 -8.14
C THR A 120 17.42 -16.20 -8.62
N VAL A 121 17.15 -17.14 -9.54
CA VAL A 121 15.83 -17.25 -10.16
C VAL A 121 14.88 -18.09 -9.29
N TYR A 122 13.65 -17.62 -9.16
CA TYR A 122 12.55 -18.32 -8.48
C TYR A 122 11.33 -18.36 -9.38
N ARG A 123 10.50 -19.40 -9.25
CA ARG A 123 9.12 -19.31 -9.79
C ARG A 123 8.34 -18.32 -8.93
N ILE A 124 7.66 -17.36 -9.57
CA ILE A 124 6.90 -16.32 -8.86
C ILE A 124 5.41 -16.65 -8.75
N ALA A 125 4.97 -17.78 -9.31
CA ALA A 125 3.62 -18.29 -9.18
C ALA A 125 2.58 -17.19 -9.47
N SER A 126 1.57 -17.02 -8.61
CA SER A 126 0.48 -16.06 -8.84
C SER A 126 0.87 -14.57 -8.82
N LEU A 127 2.12 -14.18 -8.53
CA LEU A 127 2.59 -12.82 -8.85
C LEU A 127 2.52 -12.56 -10.37
N SER A 128 2.54 -13.61 -11.20
CA SER A 128 2.33 -13.53 -12.65
C SER A 128 1.07 -12.73 -13.03
N LYS A 129 0.03 -12.73 -12.17
CA LYS A 129 -1.23 -12.00 -12.39
C LYS A 129 -1.08 -10.48 -12.44
N ILE A 130 0.03 -9.93 -11.97
CA ILE A 130 0.37 -8.53 -12.13
C ILE A 130 0.50 -8.20 -13.63
N PHE A 131 1.06 -9.09 -14.45
CA PHE A 131 1.35 -8.82 -15.87
C PHE A 131 0.11 -8.76 -16.78
N PRO A 132 -0.89 -9.66 -16.68
CA PRO A 132 -2.18 -9.46 -17.34
C PRO A 132 -2.86 -8.14 -16.96
N THR A 133 -2.69 -7.72 -15.71
CA THR A 133 -3.26 -6.46 -15.25
C THR A 133 -2.52 -5.27 -15.84
N LEU A 134 -1.19 -5.29 -15.85
CA LEU A 134 -0.38 -4.27 -16.54
C LEU A 134 -0.75 -4.17 -18.02
N MET A 135 -1.01 -5.31 -18.67
CA MET A 135 -1.50 -5.33 -20.05
C MET A 135 -2.82 -4.59 -20.20
N LEU A 136 -3.82 -4.94 -19.40
CA LEU A 136 -5.13 -4.26 -19.41
C LEU A 136 -4.99 -2.74 -19.24
N TYR A 137 -4.24 -2.30 -18.23
CA TYR A 137 -4.09 -0.87 -17.95
C TYR A 137 -3.29 -0.14 -19.03
N LYS A 138 -2.25 -0.77 -19.60
CA LYS A 138 -1.48 -0.17 -20.71
C LYS A 138 -2.31 -0.04 -21.98
N LEU A 139 -3.12 -1.05 -22.31
CA LEU A 139 -4.05 -0.99 -23.44
C LEU A 139 -5.13 0.07 -23.24
N TRP A 140 -5.62 0.23 -22.00
CA TRP A 140 -6.56 1.29 -21.65
C TRP A 140 -5.94 2.69 -21.78
N GLU A 141 -4.72 2.89 -21.29
CA GLU A 141 -4.01 4.17 -21.45
C GLU A 141 -3.76 4.55 -22.91
N ASN A 142 -3.48 3.55 -23.75
CA ASN A 142 -3.23 3.72 -25.18
C ASN A 142 -4.51 3.87 -26.01
N GLY A 143 -5.70 3.81 -25.39
CA GLY A 143 -6.98 3.89 -26.08
C GLY A 143 -7.33 2.67 -26.93
N LEU A 144 -6.65 1.54 -26.73
CA LEU A 144 -6.96 0.26 -27.39
C LEU A 144 -8.05 -0.54 -26.65
N VAL A 145 -8.24 -0.22 -25.37
CA VAL A 145 -9.38 -0.62 -24.55
C VAL A 145 -10.08 0.67 -24.13
N ASP A 146 -11.36 0.83 -24.48
CA ASP A 146 -12.08 2.09 -24.22
C ASP A 146 -12.34 2.30 -22.73
N SER A 147 -12.69 1.23 -22.01
CA SER A 147 -12.98 1.27 -20.59
C SER A 147 -12.51 -0.01 -19.89
N LEU A 148 -11.97 0.15 -18.68
CA LEU A 148 -11.72 -0.97 -17.77
C LEU A 148 -13.02 -1.72 -17.43
N ASP A 149 -14.17 -1.05 -17.52
CA ASP A 149 -15.48 -1.62 -17.26
C ASP A 149 -16.20 -2.12 -18.52
N ASP A 150 -15.48 -2.22 -19.64
CA ASP A 150 -16.00 -2.90 -20.83
C ASP A 150 -16.33 -4.37 -20.52
N PRO A 151 -17.43 -4.90 -21.08
CA PRO A 151 -17.79 -6.31 -20.96
C PRO A 151 -16.79 -7.19 -21.73
N LEU A 152 -16.50 -8.39 -21.23
CA LEU A 152 -15.61 -9.34 -21.90
C LEU A 152 -16.11 -9.70 -23.31
N GLU A 153 -17.44 -9.77 -23.49
CA GLU A 153 -18.13 -10.05 -24.75
C GLU A 153 -17.73 -9.09 -25.88
N LYS A 154 -17.26 -7.89 -25.55
CA LYS A 154 -16.75 -6.94 -26.56
C LYS A 154 -15.46 -7.44 -27.23
N TYR A 155 -14.68 -8.24 -26.53
CA TYR A 155 -13.37 -8.73 -26.97
C TYR A 155 -13.38 -10.24 -27.26
N ALA A 156 -14.37 -10.96 -26.76
CA ALA A 156 -14.44 -12.42 -26.81
C ALA A 156 -15.62 -12.89 -27.68
N ASP A 157 -15.34 -13.30 -28.91
CA ASP A 157 -16.36 -13.90 -29.78
C ASP A 157 -16.95 -15.16 -29.13
N ASN A 158 -18.28 -15.29 -29.14
CA ASN A 158 -19.00 -16.46 -28.62
C ASN A 158 -18.75 -16.79 -27.14
N PHE A 159 -18.33 -15.80 -26.33
CA PHE A 159 -18.28 -15.98 -24.88
C PHE A 159 -19.71 -16.08 -24.31
N THR A 160 -20.00 -17.20 -23.66
CA THR A 160 -21.20 -17.38 -22.85
C THR A 160 -20.86 -18.19 -21.61
N ILE A 161 -21.56 -17.93 -20.50
CA ILE A 161 -21.50 -18.72 -19.27
C ILE A 161 -22.84 -18.58 -18.54
N LYS A 162 -23.29 -19.65 -17.88
CA LYS A 162 -24.58 -19.65 -17.18
C LYS A 162 -24.46 -18.86 -15.87
N ASN A 163 -25.40 -17.95 -15.61
CA ASN A 163 -25.52 -17.28 -14.32
C ASN A 163 -26.84 -17.67 -13.61
N PRO A 164 -26.87 -18.78 -12.85
CA PRO A 164 -28.06 -19.18 -12.10
C PRO A 164 -28.36 -18.25 -10.90
N LEU A 165 -27.40 -17.43 -10.46
CA LEU A 165 -27.49 -16.59 -9.26
C LEU A 165 -28.13 -15.23 -9.53
N GLY A 166 -28.06 -14.74 -10.78
CA GLY A 166 -28.55 -13.42 -11.20
C GLY A 166 -30.08 -13.21 -11.17
N LYS A 167 -30.87 -14.05 -10.49
CA LYS A 167 -32.34 -13.98 -10.41
C LYS A 167 -32.91 -13.46 -9.09
N SER A 168 -32.10 -13.04 -8.11
CA SER A 168 -32.59 -12.56 -6.80
C SER A 168 -33.04 -11.08 -6.76
N GLY A 169 -33.46 -10.50 -7.89
CA GLY A 169 -34.09 -9.18 -7.91
C GLY A 169 -35.61 -9.30 -7.80
N GLY A 170 -36.19 -8.93 -6.65
CA GLY A 170 -37.63 -8.77 -6.48
C GLY A 170 -38.25 -7.75 -7.47
N PRO A 171 -39.59 -7.62 -7.51
CA PRO A 171 -40.32 -6.89 -8.56
C PRO A 171 -40.04 -5.37 -8.64
N THR A 172 -39.22 -4.81 -7.74
CA THR A 172 -38.82 -3.40 -7.72
C THR A 172 -37.54 -3.09 -8.53
N ALA A 173 -36.84 -4.08 -9.07
CA ALA A 173 -35.62 -3.89 -9.88
C ALA A 173 -35.88 -3.67 -11.39
N ARG A 174 -37.08 -3.24 -11.78
CA ARG A 174 -37.48 -3.13 -13.20
C ARG A 174 -37.24 -1.76 -13.85
N THR A 175 -36.74 -0.76 -13.13
CA THR A 175 -36.69 0.63 -13.65
C THR A 175 -35.31 1.28 -13.72
N LEU A 176 -34.21 0.56 -13.47
CA LEU A 176 -32.85 1.07 -13.74
C LEU A 176 -31.99 0.01 -14.44
N SER A 177 -31.99 0.08 -15.77
CA SER A 177 -31.12 -0.63 -16.73
C SER A 177 -31.07 -2.16 -16.66
N ARG A 178 -31.71 -2.76 -17.65
CA ARG A 178 -31.67 -4.16 -18.06
C ARG A 178 -30.27 -4.58 -18.55
N ARG A 179 -29.30 -4.73 -17.64
CA ARG A 179 -28.06 -5.46 -17.89
C ARG A 179 -27.77 -6.33 -16.67
N SER A 180 -27.69 -7.64 -16.88
CA SER A 180 -27.04 -8.56 -15.92
C SER A 180 -25.72 -7.93 -15.45
N PRO A 181 -25.27 -8.13 -14.20
CA PRO A 181 -23.95 -7.67 -13.78
C PRO A 181 -22.91 -8.23 -14.75
N ALA A 182 -22.39 -7.37 -15.64
CA ALA A 182 -21.54 -7.81 -16.74
C ALA A 182 -20.20 -8.33 -16.19
N LEU A 183 -19.65 -9.34 -16.86
CA LEU A 183 -18.29 -9.78 -16.63
C LEU A 183 -17.35 -8.76 -17.28
N THR A 184 -16.94 -7.73 -16.54
CA THR A 184 -16.07 -6.67 -17.05
C THR A 184 -14.58 -6.99 -16.90
N LEU A 185 -13.72 -6.36 -17.70
CA LEU A 185 -12.27 -6.53 -17.63
C LEU A 185 -11.72 -6.21 -16.22
N ARG A 186 -12.18 -5.10 -15.60
CA ARG A 186 -11.81 -4.71 -14.23
C ARG A 186 -12.18 -5.79 -13.22
N ARG A 187 -13.39 -6.37 -13.32
CA ARG A 187 -13.86 -7.43 -12.42
C ARG A 187 -13.05 -8.71 -12.56
N MET A 188 -12.63 -9.05 -13.79
CA MET A 188 -11.72 -10.18 -14.03
C MET A 188 -10.35 -9.93 -13.39
N ALA A 189 -9.79 -8.73 -13.60
CA ALA A 189 -8.52 -8.33 -13.02
C ALA A 189 -8.56 -8.15 -11.50
N SER A 190 -9.75 -8.10 -10.86
CA SER A 190 -9.90 -7.84 -9.43
C SER A 190 -10.45 -9.00 -8.61
N GLN A 191 -10.49 -10.22 -9.14
CA GLN A 191 -11.10 -11.39 -8.47
C GLN A 191 -12.59 -11.19 -8.13
N LEU A 192 -13.31 -10.40 -8.94
CA LEU A 192 -14.74 -10.10 -8.80
C LEU A 192 -15.57 -10.58 -10.00
N SER A 193 -14.98 -11.38 -10.87
CA SER A 193 -15.66 -11.92 -12.05
C SER A 193 -16.77 -12.91 -11.73
N GLY A 194 -16.69 -13.59 -10.60
CA GLY A 194 -17.54 -14.76 -10.32
C GLY A 194 -17.20 -15.99 -11.18
N LEU A 195 -16.13 -15.94 -11.99
CA LEU A 195 -15.65 -17.09 -12.74
C LEU A 195 -15.10 -18.17 -11.79
N PRO A 196 -15.22 -19.46 -12.15
CA PRO A 196 -14.68 -20.55 -11.35
C PRO A 196 -13.15 -20.44 -11.21
N ARG A 197 -12.59 -21.13 -10.20
CA ARG A 197 -11.14 -21.05 -9.92
C ARG A 197 -10.32 -21.59 -11.09
N ARG A 198 -10.82 -22.66 -11.73
CA ARG A 198 -10.28 -23.35 -12.91
C ARG A 198 -11.44 -23.80 -13.79
N LEU A 199 -11.19 -23.98 -15.07
CA LEU A 199 -12.08 -24.60 -16.04
C LEU A 199 -12.47 -26.01 -15.56
N ARG A 200 -13.76 -26.33 -15.69
CA ARG A 200 -14.32 -27.64 -15.36
C ARG A 200 -13.58 -28.78 -16.09
N SER A 201 -13.38 -29.89 -15.39
CA SER A 201 -12.71 -31.10 -15.92
C SER A 201 -11.29 -30.91 -16.45
N THR A 202 -10.62 -29.82 -16.07
CA THR A 202 -9.20 -29.57 -16.40
C THR A 202 -8.33 -29.62 -15.13
N ASN A 203 -7.02 -29.41 -15.29
CA ASN A 203 -6.08 -29.10 -14.20
C ASN A 203 -5.23 -27.88 -14.59
N LEU A 204 -4.32 -27.44 -13.71
CA LEU A 204 -3.46 -26.28 -13.99
C LEU A 204 -2.43 -26.49 -15.10
N LEU A 205 -2.24 -27.73 -15.56
CA LEU A 205 -1.33 -28.11 -16.64
C LEU A 205 -2.06 -28.30 -17.98
N TRP A 206 -3.35 -27.96 -18.04
CA TRP A 206 -4.16 -28.15 -19.23
C TRP A 206 -3.61 -27.35 -20.42
N SER A 207 -3.38 -28.04 -21.53
CA SER A 207 -2.67 -27.54 -22.71
C SER A 207 -3.60 -27.20 -23.88
N GLY A 208 -4.88 -26.92 -23.62
CA GLY A 208 -5.79 -26.44 -24.65
C GLY A 208 -5.55 -24.96 -25.00
N ASP A 209 -6.37 -24.44 -25.90
CA ASP A 209 -6.29 -23.04 -26.33
C ASP A 209 -7.48 -22.21 -25.79
N THR A 210 -7.47 -20.91 -26.09
CA THR A 210 -8.52 -19.98 -25.66
C THR A 210 -9.88 -20.34 -26.25
N LYS A 211 -9.94 -20.88 -27.46
CA LYS A 211 -11.20 -21.32 -28.08
C LYS A 211 -11.80 -22.50 -27.33
N ALA A 212 -10.99 -23.50 -26.98
CA ALA A 212 -11.41 -24.62 -26.15
C ALA A 212 -11.83 -24.16 -24.75
N ALA A 213 -11.13 -23.18 -24.17
CA ALA A 213 -11.51 -22.61 -22.88
C ALA A 213 -12.88 -21.92 -22.94
N LEU A 214 -13.13 -21.12 -23.98
CA LEU A 214 -14.43 -20.48 -24.20
C LEU A 214 -15.55 -21.53 -24.37
N ASN A 215 -15.30 -22.60 -25.13
CA ASN A 215 -16.27 -23.69 -25.31
C ASN A 215 -16.60 -24.38 -23.97
N LEU A 216 -15.59 -24.66 -23.13
CA LEU A 216 -15.81 -25.26 -21.80
C LEU A 216 -16.65 -24.34 -20.88
N LEU A 217 -16.52 -23.02 -21.02
CA LEU A 217 -17.26 -22.05 -20.20
C LEU A 217 -18.74 -21.95 -20.59
N GLN A 218 -19.13 -22.29 -21.82
CA GLN A 218 -20.53 -22.26 -22.27
C GLN A 218 -21.44 -23.15 -21.41
N ASP A 219 -20.89 -24.29 -20.97
CA ASP A 219 -21.60 -25.25 -20.12
C ASP A 219 -21.31 -25.13 -18.62
N ASP A 220 -20.50 -24.15 -18.23
CA ASP A 220 -20.15 -23.87 -16.84
C ASP A 220 -21.09 -22.81 -16.22
N VAL A 221 -20.95 -22.61 -14.91
CA VAL A 221 -21.73 -21.66 -14.13
C VAL A 221 -20.85 -20.66 -13.40
N LEU A 222 -21.30 -19.40 -13.29
CA LEU A 222 -20.70 -18.45 -12.36
C LEU A 222 -20.91 -18.93 -10.92
N VAL A 223 -19.86 -18.81 -10.10
CA VAL A 223 -19.88 -19.18 -8.68
C VAL A 223 -20.32 -18.04 -7.77
N ALA A 224 -20.40 -16.82 -8.32
CA ALA A 224 -20.94 -15.63 -7.68
C ALA A 224 -21.41 -14.65 -8.76
N ASP A 225 -22.36 -13.77 -8.43
CA ASP A 225 -22.71 -12.68 -9.33
C ASP A 225 -21.52 -11.70 -9.48
N PRO A 226 -21.15 -11.30 -10.71
CA PRO A 226 -20.01 -10.42 -10.93
C PRO A 226 -20.10 -9.12 -10.12
N GLY A 227 -19.04 -8.78 -9.40
CA GLY A 227 -18.94 -7.61 -8.54
C GLY A 227 -19.50 -7.76 -7.11
N THR A 228 -20.16 -8.89 -6.79
CA THR A 228 -20.84 -9.04 -5.48
C THR A 228 -19.98 -9.72 -4.42
N LYS A 229 -19.01 -10.56 -4.83
CA LYS A 229 -18.18 -11.36 -3.92
C LYS A 229 -16.78 -11.53 -4.45
N CYS A 230 -15.79 -11.38 -3.56
CA CYS A 230 -14.39 -11.73 -3.86
C CYS A 230 -14.27 -13.25 -4.02
N HIS A 231 -13.86 -13.69 -5.20
CA HIS A 231 -13.64 -15.10 -5.52
C HIS A 231 -12.40 -15.27 -6.40
N TYR A 232 -11.43 -16.04 -5.92
CA TYR A 232 -10.17 -16.22 -6.60
C TYR A 232 -10.29 -17.11 -7.84
N SER A 233 -9.98 -16.57 -9.01
CA SER A 233 -10.06 -17.24 -10.30
C SER A 233 -8.72 -17.17 -11.06
N ASN A 234 -8.15 -18.33 -11.40
CA ASN A 234 -7.07 -18.38 -12.38
C ASN A 234 -7.60 -18.21 -13.80
N VAL A 235 -8.82 -18.73 -14.06
CA VAL A 235 -9.51 -18.58 -15.36
C VAL A 235 -9.65 -17.12 -15.72
N ALA A 236 -10.07 -16.26 -14.78
CA ALA A 236 -10.26 -14.84 -15.05
C ALA A 236 -8.99 -14.17 -15.59
N PHE A 237 -7.82 -14.48 -15.04
CA PHE A 237 -6.56 -13.87 -15.46
C PHE A 237 -6.03 -14.45 -16.78
N SER A 238 -6.08 -15.77 -16.96
CA SER A 238 -5.67 -16.40 -18.22
C SER A 238 -6.57 -16.00 -19.37
N LEU A 239 -7.89 -15.95 -19.14
CA LEU A 239 -8.86 -15.53 -20.14
C LEU A 239 -8.67 -14.07 -20.52
N LEU A 240 -8.53 -13.16 -19.53
CA LEU A 240 -8.26 -11.74 -19.75
C LEU A 240 -7.00 -11.54 -20.60
N ALA A 241 -5.88 -12.15 -20.19
CA ALA A 241 -4.59 -12.03 -20.85
C ALA A 241 -4.63 -12.52 -22.30
N ASN A 242 -5.08 -13.76 -22.50
CA ASN A 242 -5.04 -14.40 -23.82
C ASN A 242 -5.99 -13.73 -24.81
N ILE A 243 -7.17 -13.28 -24.35
CA ILE A 243 -8.13 -12.59 -25.22
C ILE A 243 -7.61 -11.20 -25.59
N LEU A 244 -7.14 -10.39 -24.63
CA LEU A 244 -6.60 -9.08 -24.96
C LEU A 244 -5.39 -9.18 -25.88
N ALA A 245 -4.47 -10.12 -25.64
CA ALA A 245 -3.33 -10.34 -26.52
C ALA A 245 -3.78 -10.68 -27.95
N GLN A 246 -4.59 -11.73 -28.11
CA GLN A 246 -5.00 -12.19 -29.43
C GLN A 246 -5.85 -11.15 -30.18
N LYS A 247 -6.80 -10.49 -29.50
CA LYS A 247 -7.84 -9.69 -30.16
C LYS A 247 -7.52 -8.21 -30.27
N VAL A 248 -6.79 -7.67 -29.30
CA VAL A 248 -6.45 -6.24 -29.28
C VAL A 248 -5.07 -5.99 -29.88
N THR A 249 -4.12 -6.90 -29.65
CA THR A 249 -2.71 -6.68 -30.04
C THR A 249 -2.27 -7.51 -31.23
N GLY A 250 -2.96 -8.62 -31.53
CA GLY A 250 -2.57 -9.53 -32.61
C GLY A 250 -1.33 -10.38 -32.32
N SER A 251 -0.82 -10.38 -31.08
CA SER A 251 0.30 -11.21 -30.62
C SER A 251 -0.12 -12.22 -29.54
N ASP A 252 0.77 -13.12 -29.15
CA ASP A 252 0.59 -13.90 -27.92
C ASP A 252 0.93 -13.05 -26.67
N PHE A 253 0.45 -13.50 -25.51
CA PHE A 253 0.58 -12.78 -24.26
C PHE A 253 2.03 -12.68 -23.77
N GLU A 254 2.78 -13.78 -23.87
CA GLU A 254 4.17 -13.84 -23.42
C GLU A 254 5.07 -12.88 -24.19
N SER A 255 4.95 -12.86 -25.52
CA SER A 255 5.67 -11.90 -26.38
C SER A 255 5.28 -10.46 -26.06
N TRP A 256 3.99 -10.19 -25.88
CA TRP A 256 3.54 -8.84 -25.52
C TRP A 256 4.15 -8.38 -24.19
N VAL A 257 4.16 -9.23 -23.16
CA VAL A 257 4.74 -8.92 -21.85
C VAL A 257 6.25 -8.72 -21.95
N SER A 258 6.95 -9.56 -22.71
CA SER A 258 8.38 -9.41 -22.98
C SER A 258 8.68 -8.01 -23.53
N ASP A 259 8.02 -7.62 -24.60
CA ASP A 259 8.38 -6.41 -25.37
C ASP A 259 7.89 -5.11 -24.71
N ASN A 260 6.74 -5.16 -24.03
CA ASN A 260 6.10 -3.97 -23.48
C ASN A 260 6.39 -3.72 -22.00
N ILE A 261 6.82 -4.75 -21.27
CA ILE A 261 7.07 -4.67 -19.82
C ILE A 261 8.51 -5.07 -19.50
N LEU A 262 8.91 -6.31 -19.80
CA LEU A 262 10.17 -6.86 -19.29
C LEU A 262 11.39 -6.16 -19.90
N GLN A 263 11.46 -6.06 -21.22
CA GLN A 263 12.55 -5.34 -21.90
C GLN A 263 12.57 -3.85 -21.55
N ARG A 264 11.39 -3.22 -21.40
CA ARG A 264 11.26 -1.79 -21.05
C ARG A 264 11.75 -1.48 -19.64
N LEU A 265 11.64 -2.44 -18.73
CA LEU A 265 12.14 -2.31 -17.36
C LEU A 265 13.52 -2.95 -17.17
N SER A 266 14.11 -3.50 -18.24
CA SER A 266 15.36 -4.28 -18.18
C SER A 266 15.29 -5.45 -17.19
N MET A 267 14.17 -6.17 -17.19
CA MET A 267 13.94 -7.37 -16.38
C MET A 267 14.40 -8.62 -17.14
N GLU A 268 15.73 -8.74 -17.31
CA GLU A 268 16.37 -9.73 -18.20
C GLU A 268 16.29 -11.17 -17.67
N ASP A 269 16.18 -11.35 -16.36
CA ASP A 269 16.11 -12.64 -15.68
C ASP A 269 14.67 -13.00 -15.28
N THR A 270 13.70 -12.48 -16.03
CA THR A 270 12.26 -12.68 -15.84
C THR A 270 11.63 -13.20 -17.12
N GLY A 271 10.75 -14.19 -16.99
CA GLY A 271 10.07 -14.76 -18.17
C GLY A 271 9.16 -15.92 -17.85
N PHE A 272 8.81 -16.69 -18.89
CA PHE A 272 7.88 -17.82 -18.79
C PHE A 272 8.51 -19.20 -19.06
N ASN A 273 9.55 -19.23 -19.90
CA ASN A 273 10.18 -20.46 -20.36
C ASN A 273 11.37 -20.84 -19.46
N LEU A 274 11.25 -21.96 -18.76
CA LEU A 274 12.29 -22.50 -17.89
C LEU A 274 13.34 -23.27 -18.73
N THR A 275 14.13 -22.54 -19.52
CA THR A 275 15.22 -23.14 -20.33
C THR A 275 16.30 -23.74 -19.43
N THR A 276 17.16 -24.60 -19.97
CA THR A 276 18.28 -25.17 -19.21
C THR A 276 19.21 -24.11 -18.63
N ALA A 277 19.39 -22.97 -19.30
CA ALA A 277 20.18 -21.85 -18.81
C ALA A 277 19.53 -21.22 -17.55
N ILE A 278 18.23 -20.95 -17.61
CA ILE A 278 17.46 -20.42 -16.47
C ILE A 278 17.46 -21.41 -15.31
N GLN A 279 17.22 -22.71 -15.57
CA GLN A 279 17.21 -23.73 -14.52
C GLN A 279 18.55 -23.81 -13.75
N LYS A 280 19.70 -23.55 -14.40
CA LYS A 280 21.00 -23.47 -13.73
C LYS A 280 21.14 -22.25 -12.81
N GLN A 281 20.37 -21.19 -13.03
CA GLN A 281 20.33 -19.98 -12.20
C GLN A 281 19.23 -20.03 -11.13
N MET A 282 18.35 -21.03 -11.18
CA MET A 282 17.28 -21.19 -10.21
C MET A 282 17.77 -21.69 -8.85
N ALA A 283 17.05 -21.31 -7.79
CA ALA A 283 17.03 -22.07 -6.55
C ALA A 283 16.10 -23.28 -6.71
N VAL A 284 16.48 -24.44 -6.16
CA VAL A 284 15.71 -25.68 -6.21
C VAL A 284 14.60 -25.61 -5.17
N GLY A 285 13.37 -25.44 -5.66
CA GLY A 285 12.16 -25.51 -4.84
C GLY A 285 11.92 -26.91 -4.28
N VAL A 286 11.40 -26.98 -3.05
CA VAL A 286 11.15 -28.24 -2.33
C VAL A 286 9.77 -28.28 -1.69
N TYR A 287 9.20 -29.47 -1.60
CA TYR A 287 8.00 -29.71 -0.79
C TYR A 287 8.30 -29.70 0.71
N SER A 288 7.27 -29.80 1.55
CA SER A 288 7.42 -29.81 3.02
C SER A 288 8.21 -31.01 3.57
N ASN A 289 8.41 -32.05 2.77
CA ASN A 289 9.24 -33.21 3.12
C ASN A 289 10.69 -33.09 2.61
N GLY A 290 11.08 -31.94 2.05
CA GLY A 290 12.41 -31.68 1.50
C GLY A 290 12.69 -32.28 0.13
N GLN A 291 11.72 -32.97 -0.48
CA GLN A 291 11.89 -33.48 -1.84
C GLN A 291 11.81 -32.33 -2.86
N PRO A 292 12.69 -32.31 -3.88
CA PRO A 292 12.63 -31.33 -4.96
C PRO A 292 11.26 -31.34 -5.65
N ALA A 293 10.69 -30.16 -5.85
CA ALA A 293 9.46 -29.99 -6.60
C ALA A 293 9.75 -30.01 -8.12
N PRO A 294 8.94 -30.72 -8.92
CA PRO A 294 9.13 -30.78 -10.37
C PRO A 294 8.86 -29.43 -11.02
N LEU A 295 9.61 -29.12 -12.07
CA LEU A 295 9.32 -28.00 -12.96
C LEU A 295 8.36 -28.47 -14.06
N TYR A 296 7.24 -27.77 -14.20
CA TYR A 296 6.19 -28.09 -15.16
C TYR A 296 5.62 -26.84 -15.83
N ASN A 297 5.02 -27.05 -17.00
CA ASN A 297 4.36 -26.01 -17.78
C ASN A 297 2.87 -25.93 -17.41
N LEU A 298 2.40 -24.72 -17.08
CA LEU A 298 0.99 -24.45 -16.77
C LEU A 298 0.07 -24.39 -18.01
N GLY A 299 0.58 -24.65 -19.22
CA GLY A 299 -0.22 -24.71 -20.45
C GLY A 299 -1.01 -23.42 -20.67
N TRP A 300 -2.33 -23.53 -20.81
CA TRP A 300 -3.21 -22.36 -21.00
C TRP A 300 -3.23 -21.42 -19.78
N TYR A 301 -2.88 -21.90 -18.58
CA TYR A 301 -2.87 -21.11 -17.36
C TYR A 301 -1.61 -20.26 -17.15
N ARG A 302 -0.70 -20.20 -18.12
CA ARG A 302 0.57 -19.49 -17.98
C ARG A 302 0.46 -18.04 -17.51
N PRO A 303 -0.47 -17.20 -18.02
CA PRO A 303 -0.63 -15.83 -17.54
C PRO A 303 -0.99 -15.73 -16.04
N ALA A 304 -1.60 -16.77 -15.48
CA ALA A 304 -2.03 -16.79 -14.09
C ALA A 304 -0.92 -17.25 -13.12
N GLY A 305 0.17 -17.89 -13.57
CA GLY A 305 1.11 -18.46 -12.61
C GLY A 305 2.47 -18.99 -13.11
N GLN A 306 2.79 -18.94 -14.40
CA GLN A 306 3.95 -19.67 -14.94
C GLN A 306 5.28 -18.97 -14.66
N MET A 307 5.27 -17.66 -14.48
CA MET A 307 6.48 -16.85 -14.60
C MET A 307 7.54 -17.21 -13.55
N TYR A 308 8.78 -16.96 -13.92
CA TYR A 308 9.93 -16.88 -13.03
C TYR A 308 10.47 -15.45 -13.03
N SER A 309 11.20 -15.09 -11.98
CA SER A 309 11.89 -13.80 -11.86
C SER A 309 12.99 -13.89 -10.80
N THR A 310 13.69 -12.77 -10.59
CA THR A 310 14.69 -12.56 -9.55
C THR A 310 14.24 -11.45 -8.60
N ALA A 311 14.84 -11.35 -7.41
CA ALA A 311 14.50 -10.27 -6.49
C ALA A 311 14.88 -8.91 -7.09
N ALA A 312 16.01 -8.84 -7.81
CA ALA A 312 16.48 -7.65 -8.51
C ALA A 312 15.48 -7.16 -9.57
N ASP A 313 14.95 -8.04 -10.41
CA ASP A 313 13.98 -7.67 -11.43
C ASP A 313 12.63 -7.26 -10.83
N MET A 314 12.15 -8.00 -9.84
CA MET A 314 10.93 -7.61 -9.13
C MET A 314 11.07 -6.27 -8.42
N ALA A 315 12.27 -5.89 -7.97
CA ALA A 315 12.54 -4.56 -7.43
C ALA A 315 12.38 -3.46 -8.48
N LYS A 316 12.83 -3.68 -9.73
CA LYS A 316 12.59 -2.75 -10.86
C LYS A 316 11.09 -2.57 -11.10
N LEU A 317 10.33 -3.67 -11.09
CA LEU A 317 8.87 -3.61 -11.21
C LEU A 317 8.22 -2.87 -10.04
N MET A 318 8.65 -3.10 -8.80
CA MET A 318 8.13 -2.37 -7.63
C MET A 318 8.37 -0.86 -7.74
N MET A 319 9.59 -0.44 -8.11
CA MET A 319 9.91 0.98 -8.29
C MET A 319 9.07 1.59 -9.43
N ALA A 320 8.82 0.85 -10.51
CA ALA A 320 7.94 1.31 -11.59
C ALA A 320 6.48 1.48 -11.15
N LEU A 321 5.94 0.52 -10.39
CA LEU A 321 4.58 0.58 -9.83
C LEU A 321 4.43 1.71 -8.80
N LEU A 322 5.50 2.03 -8.07
CA LEU A 322 5.54 3.16 -7.15
C LEU A 322 5.75 4.51 -7.86
N GLY A 323 5.97 4.52 -9.18
CA GLY A 323 6.22 5.73 -9.97
C GLY A 323 7.60 6.36 -9.74
N GLY A 324 8.55 5.60 -9.17
CA GLY A 324 9.92 6.07 -8.91
C GLY A 324 10.95 5.65 -9.98
N TYR A 325 10.63 4.69 -10.85
CA TYR A 325 11.60 4.21 -11.85
C TYR A 325 11.85 5.24 -12.96
N GLY A 326 13.09 5.30 -13.48
CA GLY A 326 13.51 6.29 -14.49
C GLY A 326 12.74 6.27 -15.81
N TRP A 327 11.99 5.19 -16.06
CA TRP A 327 11.07 5.07 -17.19
C TRP A 327 9.63 4.94 -16.70
N THR A 328 8.72 5.71 -17.29
CA THR A 328 7.28 5.67 -16.97
C THR A 328 6.62 4.46 -17.62
N LEU A 329 6.34 3.40 -16.83
CA LEU A 329 5.63 2.21 -17.31
C LEU A 329 4.15 2.50 -17.65
N LEU A 330 3.49 3.21 -16.74
CA LEU A 330 2.12 3.72 -16.80
C LEU A 330 2.10 5.14 -16.24
N ARG A 331 1.16 6.00 -16.66
CA ARG A 331 1.04 7.35 -16.08
C ARG A 331 0.65 7.28 -14.60
N GLN A 332 0.98 8.32 -13.85
CA GLN A 332 0.75 8.33 -12.39
C GLN A 332 -0.73 8.14 -12.02
N ASP A 333 -1.67 8.72 -12.77
CA ASP A 333 -3.11 8.55 -12.51
C ASP A 333 -3.59 7.12 -12.76
N THR A 334 -3.00 6.44 -13.73
CA THR A 334 -3.25 5.04 -14.03
C THR A 334 -2.68 4.13 -12.95
N LEU A 335 -1.48 4.40 -12.47
CA LEU A 335 -0.90 3.70 -11.31
C LEU A 335 -1.78 3.90 -10.07
N ASN A 336 -2.23 5.12 -9.80
CA ASN A 336 -3.15 5.41 -8.70
C ASN A 336 -4.44 4.59 -8.84
N THR A 337 -5.01 4.52 -10.04
CA THR A 337 -6.20 3.71 -10.32
C THR A 337 -5.94 2.22 -10.10
N MET A 338 -4.84 1.69 -10.63
CA MET A 338 -4.48 0.27 -10.52
C MET A 338 -4.21 -0.18 -9.08
N LEU A 339 -3.62 0.69 -8.26
CA LEU A 339 -3.27 0.42 -6.85
C LEU A 339 -4.43 0.70 -5.87
N THR A 340 -5.55 1.23 -6.34
CA THR A 340 -6.70 1.57 -5.50
C THR A 340 -7.53 0.31 -5.16
N PRO A 341 -7.94 0.11 -3.89
CA PRO A 341 -8.90 -0.93 -3.53
C PRO A 341 -10.22 -0.78 -4.29
N VAL A 342 -10.74 -1.89 -4.84
CA VAL A 342 -12.00 -1.89 -5.59
C VAL A 342 -13.19 -2.18 -4.68
N ILE A 343 -13.10 -3.22 -3.84
CA ILE A 343 -14.18 -3.57 -2.90
C ILE A 343 -13.61 -4.22 -1.64
N ARG A 344 -14.32 -4.03 -0.52
CA ARG A 344 -14.09 -4.80 0.71
C ARG A 344 -14.61 -6.22 0.53
N CYS A 345 -13.82 -7.18 1.00
CA CYS A 345 -14.16 -8.58 0.92
C CYS A 345 -14.80 -9.08 2.23
N HIS A 346 -15.61 -10.14 2.13
CA HIS A 346 -16.12 -10.85 3.29
C HIS A 346 -14.97 -11.52 4.07
N SER A 347 -15.14 -11.75 5.37
CA SER A 347 -14.12 -12.31 6.27
C SER A 347 -13.59 -13.69 5.88
N SER A 348 -14.32 -14.42 5.02
CA SER A 348 -13.91 -15.71 4.47
C SER A 348 -12.88 -15.59 3.33
N TYR A 349 -12.65 -14.39 2.80
CA TYR A 349 -11.58 -14.13 1.85
C TYR A 349 -10.28 -13.87 2.60
N PHE A 350 -9.14 -14.24 2.02
CA PHE A 350 -7.84 -14.17 2.68
C PHE A 350 -7.27 -12.74 2.79
N ALA A 351 -8.01 -11.72 2.33
CA ALA A 351 -7.67 -10.31 2.46
C ALA A 351 -8.91 -9.46 2.79
N ASN A 352 -8.72 -8.30 3.39
CA ASN A 352 -9.81 -7.39 3.76
C ASN A 352 -10.44 -6.71 2.55
N SER A 353 -9.68 -6.51 1.47
CA SER A 353 -10.15 -5.88 0.23
C SER A 353 -9.41 -6.45 -0.97
N THR A 354 -10.01 -6.32 -2.15
CA THR A 354 -9.39 -6.69 -3.42
C THR A 354 -9.26 -5.48 -4.34
N GLY A 355 -8.23 -5.45 -5.17
CA GLY A 355 -7.97 -4.49 -6.23
C GLY A 355 -7.52 -5.20 -7.50
N THR A 356 -6.92 -4.49 -8.46
CA THR A 356 -6.44 -5.09 -9.72
C THR A 356 -4.92 -5.25 -9.72
N PRO A 357 -4.33 -6.43 -9.41
CA PRO A 357 -4.93 -7.68 -8.91
C PRO A 357 -4.73 -7.89 -7.40
N TRP A 358 -4.74 -6.80 -6.66
CA TRP A 358 -4.18 -6.71 -5.33
C TRP A 358 -5.05 -7.32 -4.23
N GLU A 359 -4.36 -7.87 -3.24
CA GLU A 359 -4.86 -8.42 -2.00
C GLU A 359 -4.48 -7.40 -0.93
N ILE A 360 -5.47 -6.68 -0.41
CA ILE A 360 -5.23 -5.43 0.33
C ILE A 360 -5.65 -5.60 1.77
N ASN A 361 -4.69 -5.37 2.67
CA ASN A 361 -4.87 -5.34 4.11
C ASN A 361 -4.36 -4.02 4.67
N GLN A 362 -4.75 -3.69 5.91
CA GLN A 362 -4.30 -2.45 6.55
C GLN A 362 -3.26 -2.72 7.64
N LYS A 363 -2.24 -1.87 7.69
CA LYS A 363 -1.22 -1.86 8.74
C LYS A 363 -0.90 -0.43 9.16
N PHE A 364 -1.06 -0.12 10.45
CA PHE A 364 -0.90 1.24 10.99
C PHE A 364 -1.70 2.32 10.24
N GLY A 365 -2.87 1.95 9.68
CA GLY A 365 -3.71 2.86 8.89
C GLY A 365 -3.26 3.05 7.44
N TYR A 366 -2.18 2.40 7.00
CA TYR A 366 -1.80 2.33 5.59
C TYR A 366 -2.41 1.11 4.92
N ASP A 367 -2.83 1.26 3.67
CA ASP A 367 -3.13 0.13 2.80
C ASP A 367 -1.81 -0.51 2.36
N VAL A 368 -1.67 -1.81 2.65
CA VAL A 368 -0.61 -2.67 2.15
C VAL A 368 -1.18 -3.43 0.97
N VAL A 369 -0.75 -3.02 -0.22
CA VAL A 369 -1.19 -3.55 -1.51
C VAL A 369 -0.27 -4.72 -1.86
N ARG A 370 -0.78 -5.95 -1.78
CA ARG A 370 0.04 -7.16 -1.89
C ARG A 370 -0.46 -8.10 -2.98
N LYS A 371 0.43 -8.91 -3.54
CA LYS A 371 0.07 -10.11 -4.27
C LYS A 371 0.97 -11.25 -3.82
N ASP A 372 0.36 -12.34 -3.39
CA ASP A 372 1.04 -13.59 -3.11
C ASP A 372 1.02 -14.57 -4.28
N GLY A 373 1.99 -15.48 -4.27
CA GLY A 373 2.05 -16.62 -5.16
C GLY A 373 2.57 -17.83 -4.43
N ASP A 374 1.94 -18.98 -4.68
CA ASP A 374 2.38 -20.28 -4.20
C ASP A 374 2.20 -21.28 -5.36
N LEU A 375 3.22 -22.10 -5.55
CA LEU A 375 3.28 -23.21 -6.49
C LEU A 375 4.12 -24.31 -5.84
N ASP A 376 4.13 -25.51 -6.41
CA ASP A 376 4.94 -26.62 -5.90
C ASP A 376 6.41 -26.20 -5.76
N GLY A 377 6.88 -26.20 -4.51
CA GLY A 377 8.23 -25.83 -4.13
C GLY A 377 8.60 -24.35 -4.19
N TYR A 378 7.66 -23.44 -4.47
CA TYR A 378 7.97 -22.01 -4.51
C TYR A 378 6.86 -21.16 -3.90
N ALA A 379 7.26 -20.12 -3.19
CA ALA A 379 6.38 -19.08 -2.74
C ALA A 379 6.97 -17.70 -3.07
N ALA A 380 6.11 -16.72 -3.31
CA ALA A 380 6.53 -15.38 -3.65
C ALA A 380 5.54 -14.35 -3.10
N THR A 381 6.06 -13.17 -2.76
CA THR A 381 5.28 -12.03 -2.28
C THR A 381 5.84 -10.77 -2.90
N LEU A 382 4.98 -9.96 -3.51
CA LEU A 382 5.27 -8.54 -3.79
C LEU A 382 4.25 -7.71 -3.01
N ALA A 383 4.72 -6.78 -2.21
CA ALA A 383 3.87 -5.94 -1.40
C ALA A 383 4.38 -4.50 -1.42
N LEU A 384 3.45 -3.55 -1.50
CA LEU A 384 3.70 -2.12 -1.63
C LEU A 384 2.91 -1.35 -0.57
N VAL A 385 3.48 -0.24 -0.11
CA VAL A 385 2.77 0.82 0.62
C VAL A 385 2.87 2.09 -0.22
N PRO A 386 1.96 2.30 -1.20
CA PRO A 386 2.10 3.35 -2.21
C PRO A 386 2.24 4.75 -1.62
N ARG A 387 1.53 5.03 -0.51
CA ARG A 387 1.58 6.32 0.18
C ARG A 387 2.95 6.65 0.76
N LEU A 388 3.75 5.65 1.11
CA LEU A 388 5.12 5.81 1.60
C LEU A 388 6.18 5.61 0.51
N LYS A 389 5.75 5.27 -0.72
CA LYS A 389 6.64 4.83 -1.81
C LYS A 389 7.56 3.68 -1.37
N LEU A 390 7.06 2.79 -0.51
CA LEU A 390 7.81 1.67 0.07
C LEU A 390 7.37 0.36 -0.58
N GLY A 391 8.32 -0.51 -0.91
CA GLY A 391 8.05 -1.83 -1.48
C GLY A 391 8.91 -2.93 -0.87
N LEU A 392 8.39 -4.15 -0.86
CA LEU A 392 9.06 -5.36 -0.40
C LEU A 392 8.72 -6.52 -1.34
N VAL A 393 9.74 -7.19 -1.86
CA VAL A 393 9.61 -8.48 -2.52
C VAL A 393 10.29 -9.56 -1.67
N ILE A 394 9.66 -10.73 -1.56
CA ILE A 394 10.21 -11.93 -0.94
C ILE A 394 9.97 -13.10 -1.89
N LEU A 395 11.04 -13.75 -2.34
CA LEU A 395 11.03 -14.94 -3.18
C LEU A 395 11.58 -16.13 -2.40
N MET A 396 10.91 -17.26 -2.48
CA MET A 396 11.17 -18.44 -1.65
C MET A 396 11.22 -19.69 -2.54
N ALA A 397 12.27 -20.49 -2.38
CA ALA A 397 12.33 -21.85 -2.89
C ALA A 397 12.04 -22.77 -1.70
N GLY A 398 10.79 -23.19 -1.58
CA GLY A 398 10.25 -23.93 -0.45
C GLY A 398 8.83 -23.49 -0.08
N VAL A 399 8.32 -24.08 1.00
CA VAL A 399 6.98 -23.82 1.53
C VAL A 399 7.02 -22.55 2.40
N ARG A 400 6.07 -21.64 2.13
CA ARG A 400 5.84 -20.45 2.95
C ARG A 400 5.54 -20.86 4.42
N PRO A 401 6.15 -20.22 5.43
CA PRO A 401 5.80 -20.47 6.83
C PRO A 401 4.32 -20.16 7.10
N ALA A 402 3.57 -21.11 7.66
CA ALA A 402 2.12 -20.98 7.85
C ALA A 402 1.74 -20.18 9.12
N ASP A 403 2.61 -20.19 10.12
CA ASP A 403 2.47 -19.53 11.42
C ASP A 403 2.91 -18.05 11.39
N GLN A 404 3.53 -17.61 10.29
CA GLN A 404 4.19 -16.31 10.20
C GLN A 404 3.94 -15.62 8.87
N ASP A 405 3.34 -14.44 8.90
CA ASP A 405 3.28 -13.55 7.74
C ASP A 405 4.53 -12.67 7.69
N LEU A 406 5.55 -13.15 6.96
CA LEU A 406 6.85 -12.47 6.85
C LEU A 406 6.73 -11.04 6.31
N ALA A 407 5.85 -10.81 5.33
CA ALA A 407 5.66 -9.46 4.76
C ALA A 407 4.98 -8.52 5.75
N SER A 408 3.93 -8.97 6.44
CA SER A 408 3.25 -8.16 7.48
C SER A 408 4.17 -7.87 8.68
N GLN A 409 5.02 -8.83 9.07
CA GLN A 409 6.02 -8.63 10.12
C GLN A 409 7.10 -7.64 9.69
N ALA A 410 7.65 -7.77 8.47
CA ALA A 410 8.61 -6.81 7.93
C ALA A 410 8.02 -5.38 7.90
N TYR A 411 6.78 -5.21 7.46
CA TYR A 411 6.10 -3.91 7.50
C TYR A 411 5.80 -3.39 8.90
N SER A 412 5.77 -4.27 9.91
CA SER A 412 5.67 -3.87 11.32
C SER A 412 6.90 -3.10 11.78
N TYR A 413 8.06 -3.35 11.17
CA TYR A 413 9.31 -2.64 11.43
C TYR A 413 9.53 -1.47 10.47
N LEU A 414 9.24 -1.66 9.18
CA LEU A 414 9.52 -0.66 8.15
C LEU A 414 8.62 0.57 8.23
N ILE A 415 7.30 0.40 8.39
CA ILE A 415 6.36 1.54 8.32
C ILE A 415 6.70 2.59 9.37
N PRO A 416 6.82 2.28 10.67
CA PRO A 416 7.14 3.29 11.67
C PRO A 416 8.51 3.95 11.44
N ALA A 417 9.50 3.18 10.97
CA ALA A 417 10.83 3.70 10.71
C ALA A 417 10.84 4.69 9.53
N VAL A 418 10.15 4.36 8.43
CA VAL A 418 10.01 5.24 7.25
C VAL A 418 9.18 6.47 7.59
N GLU A 419 8.11 6.32 8.35
CA GLU A 419 7.34 7.46 8.84
C GLU A 419 8.18 8.44 9.64
N ASN A 420 8.96 7.93 10.60
CA ASN A 420 9.85 8.78 11.40
C ASN A 420 10.92 9.45 10.52
N ALA A 421 11.51 8.71 9.59
CA ALA A 421 12.47 9.28 8.64
C ALA A 421 11.88 10.44 7.82
N PHE A 422 10.64 10.32 7.34
CA PHE A 422 9.96 11.42 6.63
C PHE A 422 9.54 12.57 7.54
N ARG A 423 9.23 12.31 8.82
CA ARG A 423 8.90 13.36 9.79
C ARG A 423 10.14 14.18 10.18
N ASP A 424 11.27 13.51 10.37
CA ASP A 424 12.52 14.11 10.81
C ASP A 424 13.29 14.79 9.66
N ALA A 425 13.00 14.39 8.42
CA ALA A 425 13.62 14.98 7.25
C ALA A 425 13.25 16.47 7.10
N LYS A 426 14.27 17.32 6.95
CA LYS A 426 14.08 18.75 6.67
C LYS A 426 13.31 18.92 5.36
N ARG A 427 12.11 19.48 5.43
CA ARG A 427 11.33 19.82 4.23
C ARG A 427 12.05 20.93 3.46
N THR A 428 12.27 20.68 2.18
CA THR A 428 12.74 21.72 1.25
C THR A 428 11.51 22.28 0.53
N LEU A 429 11.21 23.55 0.75
CA LEU A 429 10.11 24.24 0.07
C LEU A 429 10.65 24.90 -1.20
N ARG A 430 9.85 24.92 -2.27
CA ARG A 430 10.25 25.54 -3.54
C ARG A 430 10.00 27.05 -3.46
N PRO A 431 11.02 27.88 -3.74
CA PRO A 431 10.80 29.31 -3.92
C PRO A 431 10.20 29.60 -5.31
N PRO A 432 9.45 30.71 -5.48
CA PRO A 432 9.06 31.18 -6.80
C PRO A 432 10.28 31.72 -7.56
N LEU A 433 10.24 31.67 -8.90
CA LEU A 433 11.32 32.20 -9.75
C LEU A 433 11.64 33.69 -9.46
N ASN A 434 10.61 34.48 -9.18
CA ASN A 434 10.74 35.85 -8.71
C ASN A 434 9.75 36.10 -7.55
N PRO A 435 10.23 36.32 -6.32
CA PRO A 435 9.35 36.57 -5.18
C PRO A 435 8.78 37.99 -5.13
N ALA A 436 9.40 38.98 -5.79
CA ALA A 436 9.06 40.39 -5.66
C ALA A 436 7.57 40.73 -5.93
N PRO A 437 6.89 40.13 -6.93
CA PRO A 437 5.46 40.39 -7.20
C PRO A 437 4.51 40.03 -6.05
N TYR A 438 4.95 39.18 -5.12
CA TYR A 438 4.14 38.59 -4.05
C TYR A 438 4.40 39.21 -2.68
N VAL A 439 5.57 39.80 -2.46
CA VAL A 439 6.00 40.42 -1.20
C VAL A 439 5.22 41.71 -0.95
N GLY A 440 4.81 41.95 0.30
CA GLY A 440 4.18 43.20 0.73
C GLY A 440 3.13 43.02 1.82
N PHE A 441 2.30 44.06 1.99
CA PHE A 441 1.25 44.11 3.01
C PHE A 441 -0.12 43.86 2.39
N PHE A 442 -0.96 43.13 3.10
CA PHE A 442 -2.28 42.72 2.63
C PHE A 442 -3.32 42.82 3.75
N THR A 443 -4.59 42.96 3.36
CA THR A 443 -5.70 42.97 4.32
C THR A 443 -6.94 42.24 3.82
N TYR A 444 -7.61 41.55 4.74
CA TYR A 444 -8.98 41.05 4.58
C TYR A 444 -9.94 42.02 5.28
N ARG A 445 -10.78 42.69 4.49
CA ARG A 445 -11.84 43.63 4.97
C ARG A 445 -11.35 44.71 5.94
N ASN A 446 -10.08 45.09 5.91
CA ASN A 446 -9.46 46.02 6.88
C ASN A 446 -9.57 45.57 8.34
N MET A 447 -9.80 44.26 8.57
CA MET A 447 -9.92 43.64 9.90
C MET A 447 -8.68 42.82 10.23
N THR A 448 -8.23 42.02 9.27
CA THR A 448 -7.07 41.15 9.42
C THR A 448 -5.96 41.60 8.47
N PHE A 449 -4.73 41.69 8.97
CA PHE A 449 -3.59 42.17 8.20
C PHE A 449 -2.50 41.10 8.10
N TYR A 450 -1.88 41.02 6.94
CA TYR A 450 -0.84 40.04 6.61
C TYR A 450 0.36 40.73 6.01
N GLU A 451 1.55 40.32 6.42
CA GLU A 451 2.82 40.68 5.82
C GLU A 451 3.38 39.44 5.13
N ILE A 452 3.69 39.54 3.83
CA ILE A 452 4.38 38.50 3.07
C ILE A 452 5.80 38.97 2.81
N LYS A 453 6.77 38.20 3.28
CA LYS A 453 8.22 38.44 3.11
C LYS A 453 8.91 37.20 2.55
N VAL A 454 10.16 37.34 2.18
CA VAL A 454 11.02 36.24 1.74
C VAL A 454 11.90 35.81 2.91
N ASP A 455 12.06 34.50 3.12
CA ASP A 455 13.02 33.97 4.08
C ASP A 455 14.43 33.79 3.47
N SER A 456 15.37 33.24 4.24
CA SER A 456 16.74 33.00 3.78
C SER A 456 16.85 32.01 2.61
N ASP A 457 15.83 31.17 2.41
CA ASP A 457 15.79 30.15 1.36
C ASP A 457 15.05 30.65 0.09
N GLY A 458 14.65 31.93 0.06
CA GLY A 458 13.89 32.50 -1.05
C GLY A 458 12.38 32.19 -1.01
N VAL A 459 11.91 31.52 0.05
CA VAL A 459 10.53 31.05 0.19
C VAL A 459 9.66 32.15 0.78
N LEU A 460 8.42 32.26 0.30
CA LEU A 460 7.49 33.25 0.83
C LEU A 460 6.96 32.82 2.20
N VAL A 461 6.95 33.77 3.13
CA VAL A 461 6.46 33.61 4.49
C VAL A 461 5.42 34.68 4.77
N MET A 462 4.21 34.25 5.08
CA MET A 462 3.08 35.10 5.45
C MET A 462 2.91 35.11 6.96
N GLN A 463 2.83 36.29 7.55
CA GLN A 463 2.60 36.49 8.99
C GLN A 463 1.41 37.42 9.22
N GLN A 464 0.50 37.01 10.10
CA GLN A 464 -0.62 37.85 10.52
C GLN A 464 -0.16 38.87 11.57
N PHE A 465 -0.59 40.13 11.46
CA PHE A 465 -0.31 41.19 12.41
C PHE A 465 -1.52 42.11 12.63
N GLY A 466 -1.45 42.99 13.64
CA GLY A 466 -2.50 43.96 13.97
C GLY A 466 -3.35 43.61 15.20
N PRO A 467 -4.39 44.40 15.50
CA PRO A 467 -5.10 44.38 16.78
C PRO A 467 -5.97 43.12 16.98
N GLN A 468 -6.40 42.47 15.90
CA GLN A 468 -7.25 41.27 15.92
C GLN A 468 -6.44 39.97 15.96
N VAL A 469 -5.12 40.03 16.16
CA VAL A 469 -4.29 38.83 16.24
C VAL A 469 -4.40 38.21 17.62
N ASP A 470 -4.88 36.98 17.68
CA ASP A 470 -4.90 36.21 18.93
C ASP A 470 -3.47 35.86 19.36
N THR A 471 -3.01 36.50 20.43
CA THR A 471 -1.68 36.28 21.01
C THR A 471 -1.53 34.92 21.68
N ASN A 472 -2.64 34.23 21.98
CA ASN A 472 -2.62 32.89 22.56
C ASN A 472 -2.18 31.83 21.55
N VAL A 473 -2.27 32.11 20.24
CA VAL A 473 -1.70 31.24 19.20
C VAL A 473 -0.18 31.45 19.17
N PRO A 474 0.65 30.39 19.36
CA PRO A 474 2.09 30.51 19.23
C PRO A 474 2.51 31.10 17.87
N SER A 475 3.52 31.97 17.85
CA SER A 475 3.99 32.65 16.64
C SER A 475 4.40 31.69 15.52
N LYS A 476 4.93 30.51 15.86
CA LYS A 476 5.25 29.43 14.92
C LYS A 476 4.05 28.89 14.13
N TYR A 477 2.84 28.97 14.68
CA TYR A 477 1.60 28.56 13.99
C TYR A 477 0.86 29.74 13.33
N ARG A 478 1.27 30.98 13.61
CA ARG A 478 0.83 32.20 12.91
C ARG A 478 1.69 32.55 11.69
N THR A 479 2.83 31.88 11.56
CA THR A 479 3.76 32.04 10.45
C THR A 479 3.52 30.93 9.44
N ILE A 480 3.02 31.29 8.27
CA ILE A 480 2.68 30.36 7.20
C ILE A 480 3.77 30.44 6.13
N ARG A 481 4.42 29.31 5.82
CA ARG A 481 5.35 29.19 4.69
C ARG A 481 4.59 28.73 3.45
N LEU A 482 4.98 29.23 2.28
CA LEU A 482 4.29 28.99 1.01
C LEU A 482 5.22 28.27 0.04
N ASP A 483 4.96 26.98 -0.21
CA ASP A 483 5.65 26.17 -1.23
C ASP A 483 5.13 26.53 -2.62
N TYR A 484 6.01 26.99 -3.51
CA TYR A 484 5.66 27.32 -4.88
C TYR A 484 5.27 26.05 -5.65
N LEU A 485 4.07 26.04 -6.26
CA LEU A 485 3.64 24.94 -7.12
C LEU A 485 3.90 25.28 -8.59
N GLN A 486 3.16 26.25 -9.11
CA GLN A 486 3.21 26.71 -10.49
C GLN A 486 2.52 28.08 -10.62
N ASP A 487 3.02 28.92 -11.51
CA ASP A 487 2.50 30.24 -11.85
C ASP A 487 2.30 31.17 -10.64
N ARG A 488 1.06 31.28 -10.15
CA ARG A 488 0.64 32.14 -9.03
C ARG A 488 0.06 31.32 -7.87
N VAL A 489 0.23 30.01 -7.93
CA VAL A 489 -0.33 29.05 -6.99
C VAL A 489 0.77 28.56 -6.07
N PHE A 490 0.51 28.71 -4.78
CA PHE A 490 1.34 28.23 -3.71
C PHE A 490 0.54 27.27 -2.83
N ARG A 491 1.26 26.48 -2.05
CA ARG A 491 0.71 25.55 -1.08
C ARG A 491 1.13 25.96 0.31
N VAL A 492 0.18 26.07 1.22
CA VAL A 492 0.44 26.32 2.64
C VAL A 492 1.21 25.14 3.24
N VAL A 493 2.30 25.41 3.95
CA VAL A 493 3.07 24.37 4.65
C VAL A 493 3.40 24.80 6.06
N PHE A 494 3.02 23.95 7.03
CA PHE A 494 3.47 24.07 8.42
C PHE A 494 4.73 23.25 8.69
N GLU A 495 5.52 23.67 9.68
CA GLU A 495 6.63 22.88 10.22
C GLU A 495 6.09 21.67 10.97
N SER A 496 6.54 20.47 10.57
CA SER A 496 6.07 19.17 11.09
C SER A 496 7.07 18.60 12.11
N PRO A 497 6.60 17.86 13.13
CA PRO A 497 5.20 17.57 13.45
C PRO A 497 4.51 18.75 14.19
N TYR A 498 3.20 18.94 13.94
CA TYR A 498 2.36 19.97 14.56
C TYR A 498 1.06 19.36 15.09
N PRO A 499 0.36 19.96 16.08
CA PRO A 499 -0.92 19.42 16.54
C PRO A 499 -1.99 19.54 15.46
N CYS A 500 -2.71 18.46 15.16
CA CYS A 500 -3.79 18.45 14.16
C CYS A 500 -4.87 19.51 14.46
N LYS A 501 -5.15 19.70 15.75
CA LYS A 501 -6.03 20.76 16.27
C LYS A 501 -5.31 21.50 17.38
N LEU A 502 -4.98 22.76 17.15
CA LEU A 502 -4.45 23.65 18.18
C LEU A 502 -5.60 24.12 19.07
N LYS A 503 -5.55 23.82 20.37
CA LYS A 503 -6.52 24.35 21.34
C LYS A 503 -6.09 25.73 21.81
N VAL A 504 -6.99 26.70 21.69
CA VAL A 504 -6.76 28.10 22.08
C VAL A 504 -7.97 28.52 22.91
N ASN A 505 -7.81 28.59 24.23
CA ASN A 505 -8.90 28.80 25.19
C ASN A 505 -10.05 27.77 24.99
N SER A 506 -11.28 28.25 24.76
CA SER A 506 -12.47 27.43 24.48
C SER A 506 -12.63 27.05 23.00
N ALA A 507 -11.77 27.56 22.12
CA ALA A 507 -11.81 27.32 20.68
C ALA A 507 -10.72 26.34 20.23
N SER A 508 -10.92 25.72 19.07
CA SER A 508 -9.91 24.86 18.44
C SER A 508 -9.73 25.22 16.97
N VAL A 509 -8.47 25.39 16.54
CA VAL A 509 -8.10 25.65 15.15
C VAL A 509 -7.51 24.38 14.55
N SER A 510 -8.09 23.86 13.47
CA SER A 510 -7.53 22.69 12.78
C SER A 510 -6.36 23.12 11.90
N LEU A 511 -5.13 22.85 12.33
CA LEU A 511 -3.93 23.09 11.52
C LEU A 511 -3.84 22.09 10.36
N GLU A 512 -4.31 20.86 10.55
CA GLU A 512 -4.39 19.86 9.48
C GLU A 512 -5.24 20.32 8.30
N ALA A 513 -6.40 20.95 8.57
CA ALA A 513 -7.26 21.47 7.53
C ALA A 513 -6.66 22.67 6.79
N GLN A 514 -5.73 23.39 7.43
CA GLN A 514 -5.03 24.54 6.85
C GLN A 514 -3.78 24.11 6.05
N ASP A 515 -3.08 23.06 6.51
CA ASP A 515 -1.92 22.53 5.81
C ASP A 515 -2.32 22.09 4.40
N ARG A 516 -1.44 22.35 3.43
CA ARG A 516 -1.61 22.00 2.02
C ARG A 516 -2.74 22.72 1.28
N GLN A 517 -3.42 23.68 1.92
CA GLN A 517 -4.40 24.51 1.22
C GLN A 517 -3.73 25.32 0.12
N LEU A 518 -4.45 25.46 -1.00
CA LEU A 518 -3.98 26.27 -2.11
C LEU A 518 -4.12 27.76 -1.78
N PHE A 519 -3.10 28.50 -2.20
CA PHE A 519 -2.96 29.92 -2.02
C PHE A 519 -2.73 30.55 -3.39
N ASN A 520 -3.74 31.27 -3.88
CA ASN A 520 -3.82 31.72 -5.27
C ASN A 520 -3.68 33.24 -5.33
N PHE A 521 -2.56 33.73 -5.85
CA PHE A 521 -2.39 35.16 -6.11
C PHE A 521 -3.15 35.60 -7.35
N PHE A 522 -3.74 36.80 -7.28
CA PHE A 522 -4.41 37.41 -8.41
C PHE A 522 -3.42 37.76 -9.54
N PRO A 523 -3.89 37.79 -10.80
CA PRO A 523 -3.07 38.23 -11.93
C PRO A 523 -2.39 39.57 -11.66
N PHE A 524 -1.16 39.71 -12.14
CA PHE A 524 -0.35 40.91 -11.89
C PHE A 524 -0.99 42.14 -12.54
N ASN A 525 -0.95 43.26 -11.82
CA ASN A 525 -1.40 44.54 -12.33
C ASN A 525 -0.34 45.18 -13.26
N LYS A 526 -0.61 46.38 -13.78
CA LYS A 526 0.32 47.14 -14.65
C LYS A 526 1.69 47.42 -14.02
N LYS A 527 1.82 47.33 -12.68
CA LYS A 527 3.08 47.51 -11.95
C LYS A 527 3.83 46.19 -11.74
N GLY A 528 3.37 45.08 -12.31
CA GLY A 528 3.99 43.76 -12.19
C GLY A 528 3.84 43.10 -10.82
N VAL A 529 2.95 43.61 -9.96
CA VAL A 529 2.69 43.04 -8.62
C VAL A 529 1.30 42.43 -8.55
N SER A 530 1.14 41.39 -7.72
CA SER A 530 -0.17 40.81 -7.48
C SER A 530 -1.02 41.72 -6.58
N PRO A 531 -2.22 42.16 -6.98
CA PRO A 531 -3.05 43.06 -6.19
C PRO A 531 -3.69 42.40 -4.96
N GLY A 532 -3.52 41.09 -4.77
CA GLY A 532 -4.20 40.35 -3.71
C GLY A 532 -4.13 38.84 -3.92
N PHE A 533 -4.86 38.09 -3.11
CA PHE A 533 -4.93 36.63 -3.21
C PHE A 533 -6.23 36.06 -2.64
N ASP A 534 -6.49 34.81 -3.00
CA ASP A 534 -7.48 33.93 -2.39
C ASP A 534 -6.79 32.71 -1.75
N SER A 535 -7.22 32.35 -0.56
CA SER A 535 -6.94 31.06 0.07
C SER A 535 -8.24 30.44 0.56
N PRO A 536 -8.97 29.74 -0.33
CA PRO A 536 -10.28 29.17 -0.03
C PRO A 536 -10.28 28.26 1.19
N GLY A 537 -9.20 27.48 1.34
CA GLY A 537 -8.99 26.58 2.48
C GLY A 537 -8.86 27.24 3.84
N LEU A 538 -8.43 28.50 3.87
CA LEU A 538 -8.33 29.31 5.09
C LEU A 538 -9.57 30.21 5.26
N ASN A 539 -10.64 29.99 4.50
CA ASN A 539 -11.80 30.87 4.39
C ASN A 539 -11.42 32.35 4.14
N THR A 540 -10.28 32.57 3.49
CA THR A 540 -9.68 33.89 3.31
C THR A 540 -9.79 34.26 1.83
N TYR A 541 -10.82 35.03 1.48
CA TYR A 541 -11.14 35.38 0.10
C TYR A 541 -11.02 36.89 -0.12
N ARG A 542 -10.64 37.31 -1.33
CA ARG A 542 -10.51 38.71 -1.74
C ARG A 542 -9.59 39.50 -0.80
N VAL A 543 -8.46 38.90 -0.41
CA VAL A 543 -7.44 39.65 0.31
C VAL A 543 -6.82 40.64 -0.65
N THR A 544 -6.69 41.89 -0.23
CA THR A 544 -6.21 42.99 -1.07
C THR A 544 -4.87 43.50 -0.58
N ARG A 545 -3.98 43.83 -1.52
CA ARG A 545 -2.69 44.46 -1.25
C ARG A 545 -2.91 45.90 -0.82
N ILE A 546 -2.18 46.34 0.20
CA ILE A 546 -2.13 47.72 0.67
C ILE A 546 -0.73 48.32 0.46
N ALA A 547 -0.67 49.65 0.40
CA ALA A 547 0.54 50.37 -0.02
C ALA A 547 1.71 50.28 0.99
N GLY A 548 1.42 50.03 2.27
CA GLY A 548 2.42 49.95 3.34
C GLY A 548 1.84 49.37 4.62
N ARG A 549 2.69 49.24 5.65
CA ARG A 549 2.28 48.73 6.95
C ARG A 549 1.36 49.76 7.64
N PRO A 550 0.11 49.41 7.98
CA PRO A 550 -0.80 50.31 8.68
C PRO A 550 -0.34 50.53 10.11
N TYR A 551 -0.61 51.73 10.63
CA TYR A 551 -0.42 52.08 12.03
C TYR A 551 -1.73 51.86 12.80
N PHE A 552 -1.67 51.19 13.94
CA PHE A 552 -2.82 50.97 14.81
C PHE A 552 -2.65 51.84 16.05
N THR A 553 -3.60 52.73 16.30
CA THR A 553 -3.70 53.41 17.59
C THR A 553 -4.15 52.40 18.63
N SER A 554 -3.35 52.24 19.68
CA SER A 554 -3.60 51.35 20.83
C SER A 554 -4.85 51.72 21.61
#